data_AF-A0A263E0N5-F1
#
_entry.id   AF-A0A263E0N5-F1
#
_cell.length_a   1.000
_cell.length_b   1.000
_cell.length_c   1.000
_cell.angle_alpha   90.00
_cell.angle_beta   90.00
_cell.angle_gamma   90.00
#
_symmetry.space_group_name_H-M   'P 1'
#
loop_
_entity.id
_entity.type
_entity.pdbx_description
1 polymer ?
#
loop_
_entity_poly.entity_id
_entity_poly.type
_entity_poly.pdbx_seq_one_letter_code
_entity_poly.pdbx_strand_id
1 'polypeptide(L)'
;MSANDPFARLPEVASFTVTSTTVADGAAWSPEQYSGVFGVPGGKDVSPQLSWGGAPEGTKSYVVTVYDPDAPTGSGFWHWVVADIPAAVTELPEGAGDDTGSGLPTGALQLRNDAGAARFIGAAPPAGHGPHRYFVVVHALDVESIGVPADATPAVLGFTMFGHTLGRAVLIAIGEIPA
;
A
#
# COMPACT_ATOMS: atom_id res chain seq x y z
N MET A 1 -15.04 15.72 4.22
CA MET A 1 -13.79 14.98 4.39
C MET A 1 -13.99 14.02 5.55
N SER A 2 -13.68 12.74 5.38
CA SER A 2 -13.61 11.83 6.52
C SER A 2 -12.50 12.30 7.47
N ALA A 3 -12.57 11.94 8.75
CA ALA A 3 -11.42 12.15 9.64
C ALA A 3 -10.20 11.43 9.02
N ASN A 4 -9.05 12.10 9.01
CA ASN A 4 -7.77 11.56 8.52
C ASN A 4 -7.82 11.04 7.07
N ASP A 5 -8.46 11.75 6.14
CA ASP A 5 -8.36 11.45 4.70
C ASP A 5 -6.87 11.52 4.25
N PRO A 6 -6.24 10.40 3.82
CA PRO A 6 -4.83 10.36 3.48
C PRO A 6 -4.50 11.15 2.20
N PHE A 7 -5.50 11.53 1.42
CA PHE A 7 -5.33 12.34 0.21
C PHE A 7 -5.60 13.83 0.43
N ALA A 8 -5.96 14.23 1.66
CA ALA A 8 -6.17 15.63 1.98
C ALA A 8 -4.89 16.43 1.63
N ARG A 9 -5.05 17.49 0.84
CA ARG A 9 -3.95 18.36 0.35
C ARG A 9 -3.00 17.72 -0.68
N LEU A 10 -3.30 16.53 -1.19
CA LEU A 10 -2.65 16.02 -2.40
C LEU A 10 -3.36 16.52 -3.66
N PRO A 11 -2.71 16.49 -4.84
CA PRO A 11 -3.33 16.93 -6.08
C PRO A 11 -4.46 15.97 -6.45
N GLU A 12 -5.57 16.52 -6.95
CA GLU A 12 -6.57 15.72 -7.64
C GLU A 12 -5.97 15.18 -8.94
N VAL A 13 -6.12 13.88 -9.18
CA VAL A 13 -5.60 13.16 -10.34
C VAL A 13 -6.68 12.22 -10.85
N ALA A 14 -6.49 11.63 -12.04
CA ALA A 14 -7.45 10.69 -12.59
C ALA A 14 -7.63 9.46 -11.70
N SER A 15 -8.85 8.97 -11.57
CA SER A 15 -9.12 7.69 -10.90
C SER A 15 -9.01 6.53 -11.89
N PHE A 16 -8.48 5.40 -11.43
CA PHE A 16 -8.60 4.11 -12.12
C PHE A 16 -8.96 3.00 -11.12
N THR A 17 -9.02 1.74 -11.54
CA THR A 17 -9.51 0.66 -10.68
C THR A 17 -8.38 -0.19 -10.11
N VAL A 18 -8.53 -0.60 -8.85
CA VAL A 18 -7.77 -1.69 -8.23
C VAL A 18 -8.77 -2.60 -7.54
N THR A 19 -8.56 -3.91 -7.67
CA THR A 19 -9.36 -4.97 -7.08
C THR A 19 -8.45 -6.00 -6.44
N SER A 20 -9.00 -6.82 -5.56
CA SER A 20 -8.27 -7.90 -4.92
C SER A 20 -9.17 -9.14 -4.83
N THR A 21 -8.57 -10.32 -5.03
CA THR A 21 -9.22 -11.61 -4.69
C THR A 21 -9.07 -11.95 -3.22
N THR A 22 -8.19 -11.27 -2.48
CA THR A 22 -7.97 -11.45 -1.04
C THR A 22 -8.98 -10.68 -0.19
N VAL A 23 -9.36 -9.47 -0.63
CA VAL A 23 -10.28 -8.59 0.11
C VAL A 23 -11.17 -7.77 -0.84
N ALA A 24 -12.44 -7.59 -0.48
CA ALA A 24 -13.32 -6.65 -1.19
C ALA A 24 -13.17 -5.23 -0.62
N ASP A 25 -13.43 -4.20 -1.42
CA ASP A 25 -13.42 -2.82 -0.93
C ASP A 25 -14.43 -2.61 0.21
N GLY A 26 -13.96 -1.98 1.29
CA GLY A 26 -14.67 -1.80 2.55
C GLY A 26 -14.77 -3.05 3.44
N ALA A 27 -14.26 -4.21 3.02
CA ALA A 27 -14.34 -5.45 3.79
C ALA A 27 -13.19 -5.59 4.80
N ALA A 28 -13.40 -6.47 5.78
CA ALA A 28 -12.36 -6.80 6.76
C ALA A 28 -11.24 -7.63 6.13
N TRP A 29 -10.01 -7.45 6.62
CA TRP A 29 -8.89 -8.31 6.30
C TRP A 29 -9.17 -9.77 6.68
N SER A 30 -8.73 -10.70 5.83
CA SER A 30 -8.61 -12.10 6.21
C SER A 30 -7.51 -12.28 7.25
N PRO A 31 -7.52 -13.35 8.07
CA PRO A 31 -6.52 -13.55 9.12
C PRO A 31 -5.07 -13.46 8.65
N GLU A 32 -4.77 -13.88 7.42
CA GLU A 32 -3.41 -13.89 6.88
C GLU A 32 -2.82 -12.49 6.64
N GLN A 33 -3.68 -11.48 6.44
CA GLN A 33 -3.30 -10.07 6.28
C GLN A 33 -3.13 -9.34 7.62
N TYR A 34 -3.39 -10.00 8.75
CA TYR A 34 -2.98 -9.49 10.07
C TYR A 34 -1.50 -9.78 10.34
N SER A 35 -0.90 -9.01 11.25
CA SER A 35 0.53 -9.10 11.52
C SER A 35 0.89 -10.19 12.52
N GLY A 36 1.65 -11.19 12.06
CA GLY A 36 2.33 -12.14 12.93
C GLY A 36 3.53 -11.51 13.63
N VAL A 37 4.24 -10.57 12.98
CA VAL A 37 5.37 -9.81 13.57
C VAL A 37 4.95 -9.03 14.82
N PHE A 38 3.75 -8.44 14.81
CA PHE A 38 3.19 -7.77 15.99
C PHE A 38 2.38 -8.69 16.91
N GLY A 39 2.44 -10.01 16.69
CA GLY A 39 1.86 -11.00 17.58
C GLY A 39 0.34 -11.14 17.50
N VAL A 40 -0.30 -10.70 16.42
CA VAL A 40 -1.75 -10.94 16.23
C VAL A 40 -1.98 -12.44 16.01
N PRO A 41 -2.84 -13.10 16.80
CA PRO A 41 -3.11 -14.53 16.63
C PRO A 41 -3.62 -14.85 15.22
N GLY A 42 -2.94 -15.77 14.52
CA GLY A 42 -3.28 -16.16 13.16
C GLY A 42 -2.78 -15.21 12.07
N GLY A 43 -2.20 -14.07 12.44
CA GLY A 43 -1.54 -13.14 11.53
C GLY A 43 -0.31 -13.77 10.86
N LYS A 44 -0.13 -13.49 9.57
CA LYS A 44 0.96 -14.05 8.76
C LYS A 44 1.75 -13.02 7.95
N ASP A 45 1.34 -11.74 7.98
CA ASP A 45 1.97 -10.67 7.20
C ASP A 45 2.04 -11.03 5.69
N VAL A 46 0.97 -11.61 5.15
CA VAL A 46 0.85 -11.94 3.72
C VAL A 46 0.23 -10.77 2.98
N SER A 47 0.93 -10.15 2.03
CA SER A 47 0.37 -9.05 1.22
C SER A 47 -0.83 -9.53 0.39
N PRO A 48 -1.88 -8.73 0.21
CA PRO A 48 -3.04 -9.13 -0.58
C PRO A 48 -2.67 -9.31 -2.05
N GLN A 49 -3.42 -10.15 -2.76
CA GLN A 49 -3.45 -10.13 -4.22
C GLN A 49 -3.99 -8.78 -4.70
N LEU A 50 -3.43 -8.21 -5.77
CA LEU A 50 -3.92 -6.97 -6.37
C LEU A 50 -3.96 -7.09 -7.89
N SER A 51 -5.02 -6.58 -8.50
CA SER A 51 -5.12 -6.35 -9.95
C SER A 51 -5.66 -4.96 -10.21
N TRP A 52 -5.11 -4.25 -11.19
CA TRP A 52 -5.55 -2.90 -11.54
C TRP A 52 -5.70 -2.71 -13.04
N GLY A 53 -6.51 -1.73 -13.44
CA GLY A 53 -6.79 -1.46 -14.85
C GLY A 53 -7.32 -0.05 -15.09
N GLY A 54 -7.25 0.40 -16.34
CA GLY A 54 -7.71 1.73 -16.75
C GLY A 54 -6.80 2.87 -16.31
N ALA A 55 -5.50 2.61 -16.09
CA ALA A 55 -4.53 3.64 -15.78
C ALA A 55 -4.47 4.71 -16.89
N PRO A 56 -4.23 5.99 -16.57
CA PRO A 56 -4.18 7.06 -17.56
C PRO A 56 -3.12 6.83 -18.65
N GLU A 57 -3.37 7.38 -19.85
CA GLU A 57 -2.37 7.43 -20.91
C GLU A 57 -1.09 8.13 -20.43
N GLY A 58 0.06 7.63 -20.86
CA GLY A 58 1.38 8.15 -20.43
C GLY A 58 1.94 7.50 -19.16
N THR A 59 1.22 6.56 -18.54
CA THR A 59 1.73 5.77 -17.41
C THR A 59 2.97 4.98 -17.83
N LYS A 60 4.09 5.15 -17.10
CA LYS A 60 5.36 4.46 -17.33
C LYS A 60 5.78 3.55 -16.19
N SER A 61 5.31 3.80 -14.97
CA SER A 61 5.46 2.91 -13.83
C SER A 61 4.28 3.02 -12.87
N TYR A 62 4.22 2.07 -11.92
CA TYR A 62 3.30 2.10 -10.80
C TYR A 62 4.06 2.13 -9.46
N VAL A 63 3.40 2.73 -8.47
CA VAL A 63 3.74 2.57 -7.05
C VAL A 63 2.56 1.92 -6.35
N VAL A 64 2.79 0.89 -5.54
CA VAL A 64 1.80 0.29 -4.64
C VAL A 64 2.13 0.68 -3.21
N THR A 65 1.13 1.18 -2.47
CA THR A 65 1.27 1.45 -1.04
C THR A 65 0.11 0.90 -0.23
N VAL A 66 0.38 0.50 1.02
CA VAL A 66 -0.64 0.24 2.04
C VAL A 66 -0.39 1.19 3.20
N TYR A 67 -1.38 2.02 3.53
CA TYR A 67 -1.28 3.04 4.58
C TYR A 67 -2.48 3.02 5.51
N ASP A 68 -2.22 3.08 6.81
CA ASP A 68 -3.22 3.19 7.88
C ASP A 68 -3.23 4.64 8.41
N PRO A 69 -4.18 5.50 8.02
CA PRO A 69 -4.32 6.85 8.58
C PRO A 69 -4.90 6.88 10.00
N ASP A 70 -5.43 5.76 10.49
CA ASP A 70 -6.10 5.67 11.79
C ASP A 70 -5.14 5.22 12.91
N ALA A 71 -3.92 4.77 12.54
CA ALA A 71 -2.85 4.50 13.49
C ALA A 71 -2.52 5.75 14.36
N PRO A 72 -2.54 5.62 15.71
CA PRO A 72 -2.42 6.76 16.63
C PRO A 72 -0.96 7.21 16.85
N THR A 73 -0.27 7.55 15.76
CA THR A 73 1.16 7.91 15.73
C THR A 73 1.40 9.40 15.44
N GLY A 74 0.37 10.11 14.98
CA GLY A 74 0.47 11.47 14.42
C GLY A 74 0.81 11.52 12.92
N SER A 75 1.22 10.39 12.33
CA SER A 75 1.60 10.28 10.90
C SER A 75 1.00 9.05 10.21
N GLY A 76 0.01 8.40 10.83
CA GLY A 76 -0.47 7.08 10.41
C GLY A 76 0.63 6.01 10.46
N PHE A 77 0.46 4.95 9.67
CA PHE A 77 1.44 3.86 9.57
C PHE A 77 1.52 3.33 8.14
N TRP A 78 2.70 3.34 7.55
CA TRP A 78 2.97 2.68 6.28
C TRP A 78 3.21 1.19 6.51
N HIS A 79 2.42 0.36 5.86
CA HIS A 79 2.43 -1.09 5.97
C HIS A 79 3.20 -1.76 4.82
N TRP A 80 3.18 -1.17 3.63
CA TRP A 80 3.88 -1.69 2.46
C TRP A 80 4.09 -0.58 1.42
N VAL A 81 5.25 -0.58 0.77
CA VAL A 81 5.61 0.40 -0.25
C VAL A 81 6.47 -0.29 -1.31
N VAL A 82 5.99 -0.27 -2.55
CA VAL A 82 6.70 -0.80 -3.73
C VAL A 82 6.67 0.25 -4.83
N ALA A 83 7.84 0.72 -5.24
CA ALA A 83 8.02 1.67 -6.33
C ALA A 83 8.53 0.98 -7.60
N ASP A 84 8.55 1.73 -8.70
CA ASP A 84 9.17 1.35 -9.98
C ASP A 84 8.64 0.02 -10.55
N ILE A 85 7.35 -0.28 -10.31
CA ILE A 85 6.66 -1.41 -10.95
C ILE A 85 6.47 -1.05 -12.44
N PRO A 86 6.96 -1.85 -13.40
CA PRO A 86 6.84 -1.50 -14.82
C PRO A 86 5.38 -1.32 -15.28
N ALA A 87 5.10 -0.36 -16.17
CA ALA A 87 3.73 -0.09 -16.65
C ALA A 87 3.00 -1.28 -17.31
N ALA A 88 3.75 -2.27 -17.80
CA ALA A 88 3.18 -3.50 -18.37
C ALA A 88 2.63 -4.46 -17.29
N VAL A 89 3.00 -4.28 -16.02
CA VAL A 89 2.52 -5.09 -14.90
C VAL A 89 1.23 -4.47 -14.37
N THR A 90 0.17 -5.27 -14.33
CA THR A 90 -1.17 -4.86 -13.89
C THR A 90 -1.71 -5.69 -12.74
N GLU A 91 -0.86 -6.51 -12.13
CA GLU A 91 -1.19 -7.33 -10.98
C GLU A 91 0.03 -7.66 -10.13
N LEU A 92 -0.21 -7.91 -8.84
CA LEU A 92 0.73 -8.53 -7.92
C LEU A 92 0.05 -9.75 -7.27
N PRO A 93 0.71 -10.92 -7.23
CA PRO A 93 0.16 -12.08 -6.55
C PRO A 93 0.07 -11.86 -5.03
N GLU A 94 -0.81 -12.62 -4.38
CA GLU A 94 -0.81 -12.70 -2.92
C GLU A 94 0.57 -13.12 -2.41
N GLY A 95 1.03 -12.49 -1.33
CA GLY A 95 2.35 -12.74 -0.77
C GLY A 95 3.54 -12.15 -1.55
N ALA A 96 3.32 -11.37 -2.63
CA ALA A 96 4.41 -10.71 -3.35
C ALA A 96 5.29 -9.80 -2.46
N GLY A 97 4.73 -9.27 -1.38
CA GLY A 97 5.41 -8.43 -0.39
C GLY A 97 6.18 -9.19 0.69
N ASP A 98 6.77 -10.35 0.40
CA ASP A 98 7.62 -11.09 1.35
C ASP A 98 8.98 -10.41 1.62
N ASP A 99 9.77 -10.96 2.55
CA ASP A 99 11.09 -10.42 2.96
C ASP A 99 12.09 -10.23 1.80
N THR A 100 11.88 -10.93 0.69
CA THR A 100 12.76 -10.92 -0.47
C THR A 100 12.13 -10.19 -1.67
N GLY A 101 10.85 -9.80 -1.57
CA GLY A 101 10.05 -9.35 -2.70
C GLY A 101 9.94 -10.40 -3.81
N SER A 102 9.89 -11.70 -3.50
CA SER A 102 10.04 -12.76 -4.52
C SER A 102 8.94 -12.76 -5.59
N GLY A 103 7.75 -12.25 -5.26
CA GLY A 103 6.63 -12.09 -6.19
C GLY A 103 6.58 -10.71 -6.88
N LEU A 104 7.54 -9.83 -6.62
CA LEU A 104 7.60 -8.54 -7.30
C LEU A 104 8.26 -8.65 -8.69
N PRO A 105 7.83 -7.84 -9.67
CA PRO A 105 8.44 -7.84 -10.99
C PRO A 105 9.86 -7.27 -10.94
N THR A 106 10.71 -7.74 -11.85
CA THR A 106 12.07 -7.22 -12.03
C THR A 106 12.06 -5.70 -12.20
N GLY A 107 12.89 -5.00 -11.43
CA GLY A 107 13.00 -3.54 -11.44
C GLY A 107 12.19 -2.84 -10.35
N ALA A 108 11.20 -3.51 -9.75
CA ALA A 108 10.47 -2.95 -8.63
C ALA A 108 11.36 -2.80 -7.39
N LEU A 109 11.15 -1.71 -6.66
CA LEU A 109 11.87 -1.37 -5.44
C LEU A 109 10.93 -1.44 -4.23
N GLN A 110 11.17 -2.39 -3.33
CA GLN A 110 10.45 -2.48 -2.07
C GLN A 110 11.16 -1.66 -0.99
N LEU A 111 10.48 -0.65 -0.44
CA LEU A 111 11.04 0.24 0.58
C LEU A 111 10.71 -0.26 1.99
N ARG A 112 11.51 0.20 2.97
CA ARG A 112 11.21 -0.04 4.39
C ARG A 112 9.94 0.69 4.79
N ASN A 113 9.06 -0.02 5.47
CA ASN A 113 7.83 0.50 6.05
C ASN A 113 8.07 1.03 7.49
N ASP A 114 7.02 1.45 8.19
CA ASP A 114 7.17 2.05 9.54
C ASP A 114 7.49 1.01 10.64
N ALA A 115 7.38 -0.28 10.35
CA ALA A 115 7.92 -1.35 11.20
C ALA A 115 9.43 -1.56 10.99
N GLY A 116 10.06 -0.81 10.08
CA GLY A 116 11.48 -0.89 9.77
C GLY A 116 11.84 -2.06 8.84
N ALA A 117 10.86 -2.68 8.18
CA ALA A 117 11.06 -3.84 7.32
C ALA A 117 10.70 -3.52 5.86
N ALA A 118 11.51 -4.00 4.91
CA ALA A 118 11.19 -3.96 3.48
C ALA A 118 10.36 -5.20 3.14
N ARG A 119 9.07 -5.15 3.48
CA ARG A 119 8.03 -6.17 3.25
C ARG A 119 6.65 -5.58 3.55
N PHE A 120 5.60 -6.32 3.22
CA PHE A 120 4.29 -6.08 3.79
C PHE A 120 4.28 -6.51 5.26
N ILE A 121 3.78 -5.63 6.12
CA ILE A 121 3.45 -5.93 7.52
C ILE A 121 1.95 -5.74 7.68
N GLY A 122 1.29 -6.74 8.24
CA GLY A 122 -0.17 -6.82 8.30
C GLY A 122 -0.82 -5.84 9.28
N ALA A 123 -2.14 -5.90 9.34
CA ALA A 123 -2.93 -5.16 10.31
C ALA A 123 -2.62 -5.59 11.75
N ALA A 124 -2.43 -4.62 12.65
CA ALA A 124 -2.28 -4.82 14.09
C ALA A 124 -2.74 -3.59 14.87
N PRO A 125 -4.00 -3.14 14.69
CA PRO A 125 -4.50 -1.98 15.41
C PRO A 125 -4.54 -2.26 16.92
N PRO A 126 -4.40 -1.24 17.79
CA PRO A 126 -4.46 -1.46 19.23
C PRO A 126 -5.81 -2.06 19.65
N ALA A 127 -5.79 -3.02 20.57
CA ALA A 127 -7.00 -3.67 21.07
C ALA A 127 -8.00 -2.63 21.64
N GLY A 128 -9.24 -2.68 21.18
CA GLY A 128 -10.31 -1.79 21.61
C GLY A 128 -10.24 -0.35 21.06
N HIS A 129 -9.31 -0.03 20.16
CA HIS A 129 -9.23 1.29 19.53
C HIS A 129 -10.30 1.52 18.44
N GLY A 130 -10.97 0.44 18.03
CA GLY A 130 -11.96 0.41 16.95
C GLY A 130 -11.35 0.01 15.62
N PRO A 131 -12.15 0.04 14.53
CA PRO A 131 -11.70 -0.33 13.21
C PRO A 131 -10.74 0.70 12.61
N HIS A 132 -9.62 0.22 12.07
CA HIS A 132 -8.68 0.99 11.26
C HIS A 132 -8.89 0.72 9.78
N ARG A 133 -8.67 1.74 8.95
CA ARG A 133 -8.70 1.65 7.49
C ARG A 133 -7.29 1.42 6.96
N TYR A 134 -7.15 0.50 6.02
CA TYR A 134 -5.91 0.22 5.31
C TYR A 134 -6.12 0.59 3.85
N PHE A 135 -5.60 1.76 3.46
CA PHE A 135 -5.67 2.27 2.10
C PHE A 135 -4.63 1.55 1.25
N VAL A 136 -5.10 0.61 0.43
CA VAL A 136 -4.31 -0.03 -0.63
C VAL A 136 -4.43 0.84 -1.87
N VAL A 137 -3.32 1.47 -2.27
CA VAL A 137 -3.31 2.45 -3.35
C VAL A 137 -2.34 2.04 -4.43
N VAL A 138 -2.80 2.08 -5.68
CA VAL A 138 -1.93 2.02 -6.86
C VAL A 138 -1.84 3.42 -7.46
N HIS A 139 -0.63 3.95 -7.57
CA HIS A 139 -0.34 5.21 -8.23
C HIS A 139 0.22 4.94 -9.62
N ALA A 140 -0.31 5.61 -10.64
CA ALA A 140 0.26 5.61 -11.99
C ALA A 140 1.17 6.83 -12.16
N LEU A 141 2.43 6.62 -12.57
CA LEU A 141 3.43 7.69 -12.72
C LEU A 141 3.85 7.90 -14.18
N ASP A 142 4.28 9.13 -14.52
CA ASP A 142 4.76 9.52 -15.85
C ASP A 142 6.27 9.27 -16.11
N VAL A 143 6.95 8.65 -15.14
CA VAL A 143 8.36 8.26 -15.15
C VAL A 143 8.50 6.74 -15.02
N GLU A 144 9.52 6.16 -15.65
CA GLU A 144 9.80 4.72 -15.55
C GLU A 144 10.41 4.33 -14.20
N SER A 145 11.22 5.22 -13.63
CA SER A 145 11.78 5.08 -12.28
C SER A 145 11.71 6.42 -11.56
N ILE A 146 11.31 6.37 -10.29
CA ILE A 146 11.19 7.54 -9.43
C ILE A 146 12.53 8.01 -8.86
N GLY A 147 13.56 7.16 -8.93
CA GLY A 147 14.94 7.53 -8.59
C GLY A 147 15.21 7.77 -7.10
N VAL A 148 14.40 7.21 -6.20
CA VAL A 148 14.68 7.26 -4.75
C VAL A 148 15.71 6.18 -4.38
N PRO A 149 16.59 6.42 -3.39
CA PRO A 149 17.49 5.40 -2.91
C PRO A 149 16.73 4.27 -2.19
N ALA A 150 17.33 3.08 -2.11
CA ALA A 150 16.69 1.91 -1.52
C ALA A 150 16.37 2.04 -0.01
N ASP A 151 17.00 2.99 0.68
CA ASP A 151 16.76 3.33 2.09
C ASP A 151 15.85 4.56 2.27
N ALA A 152 15.25 5.08 1.19
CA ALA A 152 14.28 6.15 1.26
C ALA A 152 13.08 5.76 2.14
N THR A 153 12.55 6.73 2.87
CA THR A 153 11.32 6.55 3.64
C THR A 153 10.09 6.63 2.72
N PRO A 154 8.95 6.05 3.12
CA PRO A 154 7.68 6.21 2.40
C PRO A 154 7.32 7.68 2.17
N ALA A 155 7.61 8.56 3.13
CA ALA A 155 7.36 9.99 3.00
C ALA A 155 8.24 10.67 1.94
N VAL A 156 9.52 10.28 1.82
CA VAL A 156 10.41 10.77 0.76
C VAL A 156 9.93 10.29 -0.61
N LEU A 157 9.52 9.02 -0.73
CA LEU A 157 8.89 8.54 -1.96
C LEU A 157 7.62 9.34 -2.30
N GLY A 158 6.73 9.52 -1.33
CA GLY A 158 5.50 10.28 -1.49
C GLY A 158 5.73 11.72 -1.97
N PHE A 159 6.74 12.38 -1.40
CA PHE A 159 7.16 13.73 -1.83
C PHE A 159 7.70 13.73 -3.26
N THR A 160 8.57 12.77 -3.62
CA THR A 160 9.15 12.69 -4.96
C THR A 160 8.09 12.39 -6.02
N MET A 161 7.16 11.45 -5.76
CA MET A 161 6.12 11.07 -6.71
C MET A 161 4.96 12.06 -6.81
N PHE A 162 4.88 13.06 -5.91
CA PHE A 162 3.83 14.07 -5.89
C PHE A 162 3.65 14.76 -7.25
N GLY A 163 4.76 15.15 -7.89
CA GLY A 163 4.75 15.82 -9.20
C GLY A 163 4.61 14.90 -10.41
N HIS A 164 4.68 13.58 -10.19
CA HIS A 164 4.70 12.56 -11.26
C HIS A 164 3.42 11.73 -11.32
N THR A 165 2.50 11.87 -10.36
CA THR A 165 1.30 11.06 -10.29
C THR A 165 0.27 11.49 -11.34
N LEU A 166 -0.02 10.61 -12.30
CA LEU A 166 -1.08 10.79 -13.31
C LEU A 166 -2.45 10.31 -12.84
N GLY A 167 -2.48 9.26 -12.02
CA GLY A 167 -3.71 8.68 -11.52
C GLY A 167 -3.55 7.87 -10.25
N ARG A 168 -4.66 7.60 -9.56
CA ARG A 168 -4.74 6.76 -8.36
C ARG A 168 -5.92 5.80 -8.43
N ALA A 169 -5.68 4.55 -8.05
CA ALA A 169 -6.71 3.58 -7.74
C ALA A 169 -6.64 3.23 -6.25
N VAL A 170 -7.79 3.14 -5.60
CA VAL A 170 -7.88 2.97 -4.15
C VAL A 170 -8.82 1.81 -3.84
N LEU A 171 -8.36 0.93 -2.94
CA LEU A 171 -9.17 -0.06 -2.24
C LEU A 171 -8.92 0.14 -0.74
N ILE A 172 -9.97 0.09 0.06
CA ILE A 172 -9.88 0.23 1.52
C ILE A 172 -10.24 -1.11 2.15
N ALA A 173 -9.34 -1.67 2.94
CA ALA A 173 -9.64 -2.81 3.80
C ALA A 173 -9.75 -2.37 5.26
N ILE A 174 -10.46 -3.14 6.07
CA ILE A 174 -10.69 -2.84 7.49
C ILE A 174 -9.97 -3.84 8.38
N GLY A 175 -9.30 -3.37 9.43
CA GLY A 175 -8.73 -4.22 10.47
C GLY A 175 -9.15 -3.76 11.85
N GLU A 176 -9.43 -4.69 12.76
CA GLU A 176 -9.84 -4.39 14.13
C GLU A 176 -9.35 -5.51 15.07
N ILE A 177 -8.91 -5.14 16.26
CA ILE A 177 -8.68 -6.08 17.37
C ILE A 177 -9.66 -5.70 18.50
N PRO A 178 -10.63 -6.57 18.84
CA PRO A 178 -11.55 -6.33 19.94
C PRO A 178 -10.81 -6.15 21.29
N ALA A 179 -11.48 -5.48 22.24
CA ALA A 179 -10.97 -5.25 23.59
C ALA A 179 -10.83 -6.52 24.45
#